data_AF-A0A7W6FUL9-F1
#
_entry.id   AF-A0A7W6FUL9-F1
#
_cell.length_a   1.000
_cell.length_b   1.000
_cell.length_c   1.000
_cell.angle_alpha   90.00
_cell.angle_beta   90.00
_cell.angle_gamma   90.00
#
_symmetry.space_group_name_H-M   'P 1'
#
loop_
_entity.id
_entity.type
_entity.pdbx_description
1 polymer ?
#
loop_
_entity_poly.entity_id
_entity_poly.type
_entity_poly.pdbx_seq_one_letter_code
_entity_poly.pdbx_strand_id
1 'polypeptide(L)'
;MIRGSIEFASADQIQGWIHTSDGRVRDYTLLAFHGDQCVGAGKVNTFRGDLADAGLGDGHLGFSFPISVAPDRVGSVVLRLEGGDAVILQNGAHVAGGSKARAGLQRDEVRERLAALKWALKHGRISQADFDFLRILWSFGVYERGLLRRSAGDEAVVAEKPATVAAALLESYAGTDVRTSAETVRTPAEFAAALARTLAAPAAPPVVALHATGRASVRVAEGTHVSDTEGAQAVPFTDYALTGEQLLILDARARSEIQIGEGASVEIVRAEPVA
;
A
#
# COMPACT_ATOMS: atom_id res chain seq x y z
N MET A 1 14.83 -2.17 -32.80
CA MET A 1 13.45 -1.75 -32.46
C MET A 1 13.25 -1.83 -30.96
N ILE A 2 12.76 -0.75 -30.34
CA ILE A 2 12.45 -0.69 -28.91
C ILE A 2 10.96 -0.95 -28.71
N ARG A 3 10.62 -1.76 -27.71
CA ARG A 3 9.26 -1.97 -27.21
C ARG A 3 9.25 -1.66 -25.72
N GLY A 4 8.16 -1.16 -25.20
CA GLY A 4 8.05 -0.87 -23.78
C GLY A 4 6.75 -0.16 -23.48
N SER A 5 6.38 -0.18 -22.21
CA SER A 5 5.19 0.50 -21.73
C SER A 5 5.52 1.18 -20.41
N ILE A 6 5.07 2.42 -20.27
CA ILE A 6 4.92 3.04 -18.95
C ILE A 6 3.58 2.54 -18.43
N GLU A 7 3.60 1.77 -17.34
CA GLU A 7 2.38 1.17 -16.79
C GLU A 7 1.84 2.03 -15.64
N PHE A 8 2.73 2.69 -14.90
CA PHE A 8 2.38 3.56 -13.79
C PHE A 8 3.27 4.81 -13.77
N ALA A 9 2.65 5.96 -13.52
CA ALA A 9 3.37 7.20 -13.26
C ALA A 9 2.60 8.06 -12.24
N SER A 10 3.34 8.62 -11.28
CA SER A 10 2.90 9.59 -10.27
C SER A 10 3.83 10.81 -10.27
N ALA A 11 3.59 11.77 -9.38
CA ALA A 11 4.45 12.95 -9.22
C ALA A 11 5.88 12.59 -8.75
N ASP A 12 6.03 11.45 -8.07
CA ASP A 12 7.23 11.01 -7.37
C ASP A 12 7.83 9.69 -7.92
N GLN A 13 7.11 8.94 -8.76
CA GLN A 13 7.54 7.62 -9.22
C GLN A 13 7.09 7.32 -10.65
N ILE A 14 7.91 6.54 -11.37
CA ILE A 14 7.53 5.96 -12.66
C ILE A 14 7.93 4.49 -12.74
N GLN A 15 7.09 3.67 -13.37
CA GLN A 15 7.29 2.23 -13.50
C GLN A 15 6.79 1.72 -14.85
N GLY A 16 7.47 0.68 -15.34
CA GLY A 16 7.08 -0.04 -16.53
C GLY A 16 8.12 -1.04 -16.96
N TRP A 17 8.19 -1.29 -18.26
CA TRP A 17 9.17 -2.18 -18.86
C TRP A 17 9.66 -1.67 -20.20
N ILE A 18 10.86 -2.11 -20.58
CA ILE A 18 11.48 -1.81 -21.86
C ILE A 18 12.24 -3.03 -22.37
N HIS A 19 12.15 -3.26 -23.67
CA HIS A 19 12.81 -4.32 -24.39
C HIS A 19 13.45 -3.77 -25.67
N THR A 20 14.68 -4.18 -25.95
CA THR A 20 15.37 -3.90 -27.20
C THR A 20 15.68 -5.19 -27.94
N SER A 21 15.60 -5.16 -29.26
CA SER A 21 15.81 -6.36 -30.11
C SER A 21 17.24 -6.89 -30.06
N ASP A 22 18.21 -6.07 -29.63
CA ASP A 22 19.60 -6.45 -29.44
C ASP A 22 19.86 -7.08 -28.05
N GLY A 23 18.86 -7.13 -27.18
CA GLY A 23 18.93 -7.76 -25.86
C GLY A 23 19.83 -7.03 -24.85
N ARG A 24 20.35 -5.83 -25.18
CA ARG A 24 21.35 -5.11 -24.38
C ARG A 24 20.79 -4.08 -23.40
N VAL A 25 19.47 -4.03 -23.21
CA VAL A 25 18.86 -2.99 -22.37
C VAL A 25 19.11 -3.15 -20.87
N ARG A 26 19.62 -4.32 -20.45
CA ARG A 26 19.99 -4.57 -19.05
C ARG A 26 21.06 -3.59 -18.62
N ASP A 27 20.87 -2.97 -17.46
CA ASP A 27 21.73 -1.95 -16.86
C ASP A 27 21.78 -0.59 -17.60
N TYR A 28 20.99 -0.40 -18.65
CA TYR A 28 20.85 0.92 -19.27
C TYR A 28 20.11 1.87 -18.33
N THR A 29 20.52 3.14 -18.37
CA THR A 29 19.85 4.22 -17.67
C THR A 29 18.69 4.73 -18.54
N LEU A 30 17.50 4.75 -17.96
CA LEU A 30 16.36 5.48 -18.46
C LEU A 30 16.33 6.87 -17.82
N LEU A 31 16.03 7.86 -18.64
CA LEU A 31 15.86 9.25 -18.25
C LEU A 31 14.39 9.62 -18.47
N ALA A 32 13.74 10.12 -17.43
CA ALA A 32 12.39 10.68 -17.51
C ALA A 32 12.46 12.17 -17.83
N PHE A 33 11.72 12.60 -18.84
CA PHE A 33 11.67 13.98 -19.28
C PHE A 33 10.24 14.53 -19.24
N HIS A 34 10.12 15.79 -18.84
CA HIS A 34 8.95 16.62 -19.07
C HIS A 34 9.35 17.81 -19.95
N GLY A 35 8.94 17.81 -21.21
CA GLY A 35 9.51 18.72 -22.21
C GLY A 35 11.01 18.46 -22.39
N ASP A 36 11.83 19.49 -22.14
CA ASP A 36 13.29 19.41 -22.22
C ASP A 36 13.97 19.18 -20.85
N GLN A 37 13.20 19.14 -19.76
CA GLN A 37 13.73 18.97 -18.42
C GLN A 37 13.78 17.49 -18.03
N CYS A 38 14.96 17.01 -17.61
CA CYS A 38 15.09 15.71 -16.97
C CYS A 38 14.52 15.78 -15.54
N VAL A 39 13.53 14.93 -15.26
CA VAL A 39 12.80 14.88 -13.98
C VAL A 39 13.14 13.64 -13.16
N GLY A 40 13.92 12.71 -13.69
CA GLY A 40 14.40 11.55 -12.94
C GLY A 40 15.18 10.58 -13.82
N ALA A 41 15.89 9.65 -13.19
CA ALA A 41 16.69 8.64 -13.89
C ALA A 41 16.73 7.33 -13.10
N GLY A 42 16.81 6.20 -13.80
CA GLY A 42 16.90 4.89 -13.16
C GLY A 42 17.35 3.80 -14.11
N LYS A 43 17.76 2.66 -13.56
CA LYS A 43 18.25 1.53 -14.35
C LYS A 43 17.14 0.57 -14.73
N VAL A 44 17.34 -0.13 -15.85
CA VAL A 44 16.53 -1.29 -16.24
C VAL A 44 17.16 -2.55 -15.64
N ASN A 45 16.65 -2.97 -14.49
CA ASN A 45 17.14 -4.15 -13.78
C ASN A 45 16.07 -4.89 -12.98
N THR A 46 14.80 -4.46 -13.04
CA THR A 46 13.72 -5.11 -12.30
C THR A 46 13.29 -6.38 -13.03
N PHE A 47 13.25 -7.49 -12.29
CA PHE A 47 12.82 -8.77 -12.83
C PHE A 47 11.30 -8.83 -13.02
N ARG A 48 10.88 -9.36 -14.17
CA ARG A 48 9.49 -9.56 -14.59
C ARG A 48 9.30 -10.97 -15.15
N GLY A 49 8.66 -11.81 -14.33
CA GLY A 49 8.38 -13.21 -14.68
C GLY A 49 7.46 -13.34 -15.89
N ASP A 50 6.48 -12.46 -16.03
CA ASP A 50 5.55 -12.42 -17.16
C ASP A 50 6.27 -12.15 -18.50
N LEU A 51 7.30 -11.30 -18.50
CA LEU A 51 8.12 -11.05 -19.68
C LEU A 51 9.09 -12.21 -19.99
N ALA A 52 9.64 -12.85 -18.95
CA ALA A 52 10.46 -14.05 -19.12
C ALA A 52 9.64 -15.21 -19.71
N ASP A 53 8.43 -15.43 -19.21
CA ASP A 53 7.50 -16.46 -19.68
C ASP A 53 7.02 -16.18 -21.11
N ALA A 54 6.91 -14.91 -21.50
CA ALA A 54 6.63 -14.48 -22.88
C ALA A 54 7.85 -14.62 -23.83
N GLY A 55 9.00 -15.09 -23.34
CA GLY A 55 10.23 -15.26 -24.12
C GLY A 55 10.95 -13.95 -24.44
N LEU A 56 10.67 -12.87 -23.72
CA LEU A 56 11.33 -11.58 -23.88
C LEU A 56 12.55 -11.51 -22.96
N GLY A 57 13.72 -11.87 -23.49
CA GLY A 57 15.00 -11.79 -22.77
C GLY A 57 15.07 -12.70 -21.55
N ASP A 58 15.77 -12.26 -20.50
CA ASP A 58 15.96 -13.00 -19.23
C ASP A 58 15.02 -12.51 -18.10
N GLY A 59 13.98 -11.74 -18.46
CA GLY A 59 13.03 -11.15 -17.52
C GLY A 59 13.50 -9.85 -16.83
N HIS A 60 14.77 -9.43 -16.94
CA HIS A 60 15.26 -8.20 -16.27
C HIS A 60 15.04 -6.95 -17.12
N LEU A 61 13.78 -6.73 -17.51
CA LEU A 61 13.36 -5.70 -18.46
C LEU A 61 12.47 -4.63 -17.81
N GLY A 62 12.18 -4.77 -16.52
CA GLY A 62 11.41 -3.79 -15.77
C GLY A 62 12.26 -2.62 -15.27
N PHE A 63 11.60 -1.49 -15.03
CA PHE A 63 12.18 -0.35 -14.35
C PHE A 63 11.20 0.21 -13.31
N SER A 64 11.74 0.73 -12.22
CA SER A 64 11.00 1.56 -11.25
C SER A 64 11.98 2.53 -10.63
N PHE A 65 11.72 3.83 -10.74
CA PHE A 65 12.62 4.85 -10.20
C PHE A 65 11.88 6.14 -9.85
N PRO A 66 12.42 6.95 -8.92
CA PRO A 66 11.80 8.19 -8.51
C PRO A 66 11.89 9.26 -9.62
N ILE A 67 10.83 10.06 -9.75
CA ILE A 67 10.80 11.26 -10.59
C ILE A 67 10.33 12.47 -9.76
N SER A 68 10.54 13.69 -10.26
CA SER A 68 10.08 14.92 -9.63
C SER A 68 9.33 15.76 -10.65
N VAL A 69 8.01 15.60 -10.72
CA VAL A 69 7.15 16.32 -11.65
C VAL A 69 5.90 16.83 -10.94
N ALA A 70 5.37 17.97 -11.36
CA ALA A 70 4.13 18.48 -10.79
C ALA A 70 2.97 17.50 -11.06
N PRO A 71 2.01 17.31 -10.14
CA PRO A 71 0.93 16.32 -10.28
C PRO A 71 0.05 16.49 -11.53
N ASP A 72 -0.12 17.71 -12.01
CA ASP A 72 -0.84 18.06 -13.24
C ASP A 72 -0.04 17.72 -14.53
N ARG A 73 1.25 17.42 -14.38
CA ARG A 73 2.21 17.22 -15.48
C ARG A 73 2.73 15.78 -15.57
N VAL A 74 2.23 14.87 -14.74
CA VAL A 74 2.61 13.45 -14.75
C VAL A 74 2.25 12.77 -16.09
N GLY A 75 1.16 13.20 -16.73
CA GLY A 75 0.67 12.60 -17.97
C GLY A 75 1.43 13.02 -19.24
N SER A 76 2.40 13.95 -19.12
CA SER A 76 3.26 14.40 -20.21
C SER A 76 4.71 13.94 -20.06
N VAL A 77 4.98 12.99 -19.15
CA VAL A 77 6.32 12.44 -18.95
C VAL A 77 6.64 11.43 -20.05
N VAL A 78 7.83 11.55 -20.63
CA VAL A 78 8.36 10.60 -21.62
C VAL A 78 9.65 9.98 -21.10
N LEU A 79 9.91 8.72 -21.46
CA LEU A 79 11.17 8.06 -21.12
C LEU A 79 12.10 7.99 -22.32
N ARG A 80 13.39 8.23 -22.10
CA ARG A 80 14.45 8.09 -23.10
C ARG A 80 15.56 7.21 -22.56
N LEU A 81 16.19 6.43 -23.42
CA LEU A 81 17.44 5.76 -23.07
C LEU A 81 18.58 6.76 -23.07
N GLU A 82 19.44 6.70 -22.06
CA GLU A 82 20.66 7.50 -22.00
C GLU A 82 21.55 7.18 -23.21
N GLY A 83 21.94 8.22 -23.97
CA GLY A 83 22.75 8.07 -25.18
C GLY A 83 22.01 7.59 -26.44
N GLY A 84 20.68 7.54 -26.43
CA GLY A 84 19.88 7.17 -27.62
C GLY A 84 18.68 8.09 -27.88
N ASP A 85 18.20 8.08 -29.13
CA ASP A 85 17.05 8.89 -29.58
C ASP A 85 15.69 8.18 -29.41
N ALA A 86 15.69 6.99 -28.82
CA ALA A 86 14.49 6.20 -28.67
C ALA A 86 13.65 6.66 -27.48
N VAL A 87 12.37 6.94 -27.73
CA VAL A 87 11.42 7.47 -26.75
C VAL A 87 10.32 6.43 -26.49
N ILE A 88 10.05 6.16 -25.22
CA ILE A 88 8.81 5.49 -24.80
C ILE A 88 7.79 6.57 -24.46
N LEU A 89 6.69 6.56 -25.19
CA LEU A 89 5.54 7.42 -24.94
C LEU A 89 4.60 6.76 -23.94
N GLN A 90 3.96 7.58 -23.12
CA GLN A 90 3.03 7.19 -22.07
C GLN A 90 1.64 6.81 -22.63
N ASN A 91 1.60 5.91 -23.62
CA ASN A 91 0.36 5.51 -24.27
C ASN A 91 -0.31 4.38 -23.47
N GLY A 92 -1.31 4.72 -22.64
CA GLY A 92 -2.05 3.76 -21.81
C GLY A 92 -1.52 3.57 -20.38
N ALA A 93 -0.60 4.42 -19.92
CA ALA A 93 -0.14 4.38 -18.53
C ALA A 93 -1.26 4.80 -17.56
N HIS A 94 -1.27 4.18 -16.37
CA HIS A 94 -2.05 4.70 -15.25
C HIS A 94 -1.36 5.98 -14.73
N VAL A 95 -1.88 7.14 -15.13
CA VAL A 95 -1.42 8.46 -14.67
C VAL A 95 -2.15 8.81 -13.38
N ALA A 96 -1.44 8.77 -12.24
CA ALA A 96 -1.95 9.26 -10.97
C ALA A 96 -1.94 10.80 -10.96
N GLY A 97 -2.84 11.40 -11.72
CA GLY A 97 -3.02 12.85 -11.84
C GLY A 97 -4.13 13.38 -10.92
N GLY A 98 -3.76 14.32 -10.07
CA GLY A 98 -4.66 15.02 -9.16
C GLY A 98 -4.91 14.27 -7.85
N SER A 99 -4.97 15.01 -6.75
CA SER A 99 -5.39 14.54 -5.43
C SER A 99 -6.82 13.99 -5.47
N LYS A 100 -6.99 12.82 -6.07
CA LYS A 100 -8.13 11.94 -5.85
C LYS A 100 -7.84 11.19 -4.56
N ALA A 101 -8.82 11.14 -3.68
CA ALA A 101 -8.81 10.22 -2.54
C ALA A 101 -8.29 8.87 -3.03
N ARG A 102 -7.24 8.35 -2.39
CA ARG A 102 -6.53 7.15 -2.83
C ARG A 102 -7.54 6.07 -3.20
N ALA A 103 -7.63 5.75 -4.49
CA ALA A 103 -8.63 4.82 -5.00
C ALA A 103 -8.49 3.46 -4.28
N GLY A 104 -9.61 2.76 -4.09
CA GLY A 104 -9.60 1.41 -3.56
C GLY A 104 -8.73 0.48 -4.40
N LEU A 105 -8.17 -0.56 -3.80
CA LEU A 105 -7.38 -1.57 -4.53
C LEU A 105 -8.19 -2.14 -5.69
N GLN A 106 -7.57 -2.41 -6.83
CA GLN A 106 -8.25 -3.15 -7.89
C GLN A 106 -8.34 -4.64 -7.51
N ARG A 107 -9.42 -5.33 -7.90
CA ARG A 107 -9.60 -6.75 -7.57
C ARG A 107 -8.46 -7.63 -8.09
N ASP A 108 -7.98 -7.34 -9.30
CA ASP A 108 -6.87 -8.11 -9.88
C ASP A 108 -5.57 -7.87 -9.11
N GLU A 109 -5.32 -6.62 -8.67
CA GLU A 109 -4.19 -6.28 -7.80
C GLU A 109 -4.25 -7.04 -6.46
N VAL A 110 -5.44 -7.13 -5.84
CA VAL A 110 -5.63 -7.92 -4.61
C VAL A 110 -5.32 -9.40 -4.87
N ARG A 111 -5.76 -9.94 -6.00
CA ARG A 111 -5.51 -11.34 -6.38
C ARG A 111 -4.02 -11.63 -6.54
N GLU A 112 -3.30 -10.75 -7.23
CA GLU A 112 -1.85 -10.85 -7.42
C GLU A 112 -1.10 -10.79 -6.08
N ARG A 113 -1.44 -9.83 -5.22
CA ARG A 113 -0.87 -9.70 -3.87
C ARG A 113 -1.09 -10.96 -3.04
N LEU A 114 -2.29 -11.54 -3.07
CA LEU A 114 -2.59 -12.78 -2.36
C LEU A 114 -1.81 -13.98 -2.91
N ALA A 115 -1.57 -14.05 -4.24
CA ALA A 115 -0.76 -15.09 -4.84
C ALA A 115 0.72 -14.95 -4.41
N ALA A 116 1.26 -13.74 -4.43
CA ALA A 116 2.61 -13.44 -3.94
C ALA A 116 2.78 -13.79 -2.46
N LEU A 117 1.78 -13.47 -1.63
CA LEU A 117 1.78 -13.79 -0.19
C LEU A 117 1.81 -15.30 0.07
N LYS A 118 1.00 -16.07 -0.66
CA LYS A 118 1.03 -17.54 -0.59
C LYS A 118 2.39 -18.11 -1.00
N TRP A 119 2.99 -17.56 -2.04
CA TRP A 119 4.33 -17.95 -2.48
C TRP A 119 5.37 -17.65 -1.39
N ALA A 120 5.32 -16.46 -0.78
CA ALA A 120 6.23 -16.04 0.26
C ALA A 120 6.14 -16.95 1.50
N LEU A 121 4.93 -17.30 1.93
CA LEU A 121 4.71 -18.25 3.03
C LEU A 121 5.32 -19.62 2.71
N LYS A 122 5.05 -20.16 1.50
CA LYS A 122 5.55 -21.47 1.07
C LYS A 122 7.09 -21.55 1.09
N HIS A 123 7.77 -20.43 0.86
CA HIS A 123 9.24 -20.35 0.83
C HIS A 123 9.83 -19.78 2.12
N GLY A 124 9.04 -19.66 3.20
CA GLY A 124 9.51 -19.19 4.51
C GLY A 124 9.99 -17.74 4.52
N ARG A 125 9.52 -16.90 3.59
CA ARG A 125 9.88 -15.47 3.51
C ARG A 125 9.05 -14.57 4.43
N ILE A 126 7.92 -15.08 4.91
CA ILE A 126 7.04 -14.42 5.88
C ILE A 126 6.58 -15.45 6.92
N SER A 127 6.23 -14.98 8.11
CA SER A 127 5.64 -15.85 9.13
C SER A 127 4.19 -16.19 8.79
N GLN A 128 3.66 -17.26 9.42
CA GLN A 128 2.24 -17.58 9.32
C GLN A 128 1.36 -16.43 9.87
N ALA A 129 1.82 -15.76 10.92
CA ALA A 129 1.10 -14.64 11.52
C ALA A 129 0.98 -13.45 10.55
N ASP A 130 2.07 -13.10 9.87
CA ASP A 130 2.09 -12.04 8.85
C ASP A 130 1.21 -12.41 7.65
N PHE A 131 1.27 -13.68 7.23
CA PHE A 131 0.41 -14.19 6.17
C PHE A 131 -1.08 -14.02 6.52
N ASP A 132 -1.48 -14.44 7.72
CA ASP A 132 -2.88 -14.36 8.14
C ASP A 132 -3.34 -12.91 8.30
N PHE A 133 -2.49 -12.07 8.89
CA PHE A 133 -2.73 -10.64 8.99
C PHE A 133 -2.98 -10.00 7.61
N LEU A 134 -2.02 -10.11 6.69
CA LEU A 134 -2.10 -9.46 5.38
C LEU A 134 -3.24 -10.01 4.53
N ARG A 135 -3.45 -11.33 4.57
CA ARG A 135 -4.57 -11.99 3.87
C ARG A 135 -5.92 -11.48 4.37
N ILE A 136 -6.14 -11.43 5.68
CA ILE A 136 -7.40 -10.98 6.26
C ILE A 136 -7.61 -9.49 5.96
N LEU A 137 -6.59 -8.65 6.21
CA LEU A 137 -6.68 -7.22 5.96
C LEU A 137 -6.99 -6.89 4.50
N TRP A 138 -6.33 -7.54 3.53
CA TRP A 138 -6.62 -7.29 2.11
C TRP A 138 -7.97 -7.84 1.65
N SER A 139 -8.50 -8.87 2.34
CA SER A 139 -9.82 -9.44 2.00
C SER A 139 -10.97 -8.59 2.54
N PHE A 140 -10.86 -8.13 3.79
CA PHE A 140 -11.97 -7.50 4.51
C PHE A 140 -11.79 -5.99 4.76
N GLY A 141 -10.56 -5.48 4.67
CA GLY A 141 -10.24 -4.07 4.97
C GLY A 141 -10.06 -3.80 6.46
N VAL A 142 -10.15 -4.84 7.30
CA VAL A 142 -10.02 -4.75 8.75
C VAL A 142 -9.43 -6.05 9.30
N TYR A 143 -8.63 -5.95 10.36
CA TYR A 143 -8.04 -7.09 11.07
C TYR A 143 -8.02 -6.82 12.57
N GLU A 144 -8.58 -7.72 13.36
CA GLU A 144 -8.58 -7.65 14.81
C GLU A 144 -7.45 -8.49 15.41
N ARG A 145 -6.74 -7.92 16.38
CA ARG A 145 -5.67 -8.57 17.14
C ARG A 145 -5.85 -8.35 18.64
N GLY A 146 -6.08 -9.43 19.39
CA GLY A 146 -6.02 -9.38 20.85
C GLY A 146 -4.58 -9.12 21.34
N LEU A 147 -4.40 -8.37 22.42
CA LEU A 147 -3.10 -8.00 22.99
C LEU A 147 -2.67 -8.90 24.16
N LEU A 148 -3.59 -9.73 24.66
CA LEU A 148 -3.29 -10.68 25.73
C LEU A 148 -2.68 -11.95 25.13
N ARG A 149 -1.44 -12.26 25.53
CA ARG A 149 -0.79 -13.53 25.19
C ARG A 149 -0.62 -14.38 26.44
N ARG A 150 -0.96 -15.67 26.35
CA ARG A 150 -0.54 -16.67 27.33
C ARG A 150 0.76 -17.30 26.84
N SER A 151 1.81 -17.24 27.65
CA SER A 151 3.07 -17.92 27.34
C SER A 151 2.91 -19.41 27.65
N ALA A 152 3.32 -20.29 26.73
CA ALA A 152 3.25 -21.73 26.97
C ALA A 152 4.25 -22.11 28.07
N GLY A 153 3.75 -22.36 29.28
CA GLY A 153 4.55 -22.73 30.46
C GLY A 153 4.44 -21.77 31.64
N ASP A 154 3.74 -20.64 31.49
CA ASP A 154 3.51 -19.65 32.55
C ASP A 154 2.01 -19.37 32.67
N GLU A 155 1.46 -19.36 33.89
CA GLU A 155 0.06 -18.98 34.12
C GLU A 155 -0.16 -17.47 33.92
N ALA A 156 0.93 -16.68 33.88
CA ALA A 156 0.87 -15.24 33.69
C ALA A 156 0.42 -14.86 32.27
N VAL A 157 -0.67 -14.09 32.20
CA VAL A 157 -1.09 -13.39 30.98
C VAL A 157 -0.23 -12.15 30.82
N VAL A 158 0.52 -12.06 29.72
CA VAL A 158 1.32 -10.89 29.40
C VAL A 158 0.55 -10.02 28.40
N ALA A 159 0.30 -8.77 28.78
CA ALA A 159 -0.26 -7.77 27.89
C ALA A 159 0.85 -7.21 26.99
N GLU A 160 0.74 -7.43 25.68
CA GLU A 160 1.62 -6.82 24.69
C GLU A 160 1.32 -5.31 24.60
N LYS A 161 2.37 -4.48 24.48
CA LYS A 161 2.19 -3.02 24.36
C LYS A 161 1.50 -2.70 23.01
N PRO A 162 0.35 -2.00 22.99
CA PRO A 162 -0.39 -1.72 21.76
C PRO A 162 0.48 -1.08 20.66
N ALA A 163 1.29 -0.08 21.03
CA ALA A 163 2.17 0.61 20.09
C ALA A 163 3.22 -0.31 19.44
N THR A 164 3.77 -1.28 20.19
CA THR A 164 4.74 -2.23 19.66
C THR A 164 4.10 -3.21 18.68
N VAL A 165 2.90 -3.71 19.00
CA VAL A 165 2.15 -4.60 18.11
C VAL A 165 1.69 -3.84 16.85
N ALA A 166 1.23 -2.60 17.00
CA ALA A 166 0.86 -1.74 15.89
C ALA A 166 2.03 -1.48 14.94
N ALA A 167 3.21 -1.13 15.46
CA ALA A 167 4.41 -0.94 14.66
C ALA A 167 4.74 -2.20 13.84
N ALA A 168 4.84 -3.37 14.49
CA ALA A 168 5.17 -4.62 13.81
C ALA A 168 4.17 -4.98 12.68
N LEU A 169 2.87 -4.78 12.90
CA LEU A 169 1.85 -5.03 11.87
C LEU A 169 1.92 -4.01 10.73
N LEU A 170 2.22 -2.74 11.04
CA LEU A 170 2.39 -1.71 10.02
C LEU A 170 3.67 -1.94 9.18
N GLU A 171 4.76 -2.41 9.79
CA GLU A 171 5.98 -2.85 9.09
C GLU A 171 5.70 -4.04 8.19
N SER A 172 4.96 -5.04 8.69
CA SER A 172 4.52 -6.20 7.91
C SER A 172 3.71 -5.80 6.68
N TYR A 173 2.83 -4.79 6.81
CA TYR A 173 2.10 -4.22 5.67
C TYR A 173 3.00 -3.44 4.71
N ALA A 174 3.91 -2.62 5.23
CA ALA A 174 4.80 -1.81 4.42
C ALA A 174 5.90 -2.64 3.71
N GLY A 175 6.23 -3.82 4.24
CA GLY A 175 7.36 -4.64 3.80
C GLY A 175 8.73 -4.06 4.15
N THR A 176 8.77 -3.05 5.03
CA THR A 176 9.97 -2.32 5.47
C THR A 176 9.74 -1.74 6.86
N ASP A 177 10.81 -1.33 7.52
CA ASP A 177 10.76 -0.59 8.78
C ASP A 177 9.97 0.72 8.59
N VAL A 178 9.15 1.07 9.58
CA VAL A 178 8.34 2.30 9.56
C VAL A 178 8.54 3.09 10.84
N ARG A 179 8.48 4.41 10.73
CA ARG A 179 8.31 5.25 11.92
C ARG A 179 6.82 5.34 12.22
N THR A 180 6.41 5.14 13.46
CA THR A 180 5.00 5.31 13.83
C THR A 180 4.73 6.70 14.43
N SER A 181 3.61 7.31 14.06
CA SER A 181 3.03 8.43 14.79
C SER A 181 1.65 8.09 15.32
N ALA A 182 1.28 8.68 16.45
CA ALA A 182 0.03 8.41 17.14
C ALA A 182 -0.76 9.71 17.33
N GLU A 183 -2.07 9.63 17.16
CA GLU A 183 -2.99 10.74 17.37
C GLU A 183 -4.20 10.25 18.20
N THR A 184 -4.56 10.99 19.24
CA THR A 184 -5.73 10.67 20.06
C THR A 184 -6.97 11.38 19.53
N VAL A 185 -8.03 10.62 19.25
CA VAL A 185 -9.35 11.12 18.88
C VAL A 185 -10.39 10.78 19.96
N ARG A 186 -11.36 11.67 20.13
CA ARG A 186 -12.46 11.56 21.10
C ARG A 186 -13.83 11.72 20.45
N THR A 187 -13.89 12.16 19.19
CA THR A 187 -15.15 12.33 18.46
C THR A 187 -15.14 11.60 17.11
N PRO A 188 -16.32 11.21 16.58
CA PRO A 188 -16.41 10.63 15.25
C PRO A 188 -15.89 11.55 14.13
N ALA A 189 -16.03 12.87 14.29
CA ALA A 189 -15.52 13.85 13.34
C ALA A 189 -13.98 13.88 13.30
N GLU A 190 -13.33 13.80 14.47
CA GLU A 190 -11.87 13.69 14.58
C GLU A 190 -11.36 12.40 13.95
N PHE A 191 -12.06 11.28 14.18
CA PHE A 191 -11.75 9.99 13.54
C PHE A 191 -11.84 10.07 12.00
N ALA A 192 -12.92 10.63 11.46
CA ALA A 192 -13.07 10.80 10.03
C ALA A 192 -11.98 11.70 9.43
N ALA A 193 -11.65 12.82 10.10
CA ALA A 193 -10.57 13.71 9.69
C ALA A 193 -9.21 13.01 9.75
N ALA A 194 -9.02 12.15 10.74
CA ALA A 194 -7.82 11.34 10.89
C ALA A 194 -7.64 10.33 9.74
N LEU A 195 -8.69 9.62 9.32
CA LEU A 195 -8.61 8.73 8.16
C LEU A 195 -8.37 9.51 6.86
N ALA A 196 -9.02 10.66 6.70
CA ALA A 196 -8.83 11.53 5.54
C ALA A 196 -7.37 11.99 5.41
N ARG A 197 -6.70 12.34 6.53
CA ARG A 197 -5.26 12.67 6.53
C ARG A 197 -4.40 11.48 6.11
N THR A 198 -4.70 10.27 6.57
CA THR A 198 -3.99 9.05 6.13
C THR A 198 -4.10 8.86 4.63
N LEU A 199 -5.30 9.04 4.05
CA LEU A 199 -5.52 8.90 2.61
C LEU A 199 -4.85 10.00 1.79
N ALA A 200 -4.69 11.19 2.37
CA ALA A 200 -4.02 12.32 1.73
C ALA A 200 -2.49 12.23 1.73
N ALA A 201 -1.90 11.30 2.48
CA ALA A 201 -0.45 11.08 2.55
C ALA A 201 -0.02 10.02 1.51
N PRO A 202 0.52 10.41 0.33
CA PRO A 202 0.77 9.46 -0.77
C PRO A 202 1.82 8.41 -0.44
N ALA A 203 2.88 8.80 0.28
CA ALA A 203 4.00 7.92 0.63
C ALA A 203 3.76 7.04 1.88
N ALA A 204 2.69 7.29 2.65
CA ALA A 204 2.35 6.49 3.83
C ALA A 204 1.44 5.32 3.44
N PRO A 205 1.50 4.17 4.14
CA PRO A 205 0.49 3.12 4.02
C PRO A 205 -0.93 3.66 4.29
N PRO A 206 -1.96 3.28 3.52
CA PRO A 206 -3.35 3.68 3.77
C PRO A 206 -3.98 2.86 4.90
N VAL A 207 -3.19 2.46 5.90
CA VAL A 207 -3.58 1.55 6.98
C VAL A 207 -3.26 2.22 8.30
N VAL A 208 -4.18 2.11 9.25
CA VAL A 208 -4.04 2.64 10.60
C VAL A 208 -4.29 1.54 11.63
N ALA A 209 -3.62 1.62 12.77
CA ALA A 209 -3.95 0.81 13.94
C ALA A 209 -4.75 1.64 14.94
N LEU A 210 -5.78 1.05 15.52
CA LEU A 210 -6.71 1.68 16.44
C LEU A 210 -6.64 0.95 17.79
N HIS A 211 -6.42 1.72 18.85
CA HIS A 211 -6.44 1.23 20.23
C HIS A 211 -7.31 2.17 21.06
N ALA A 212 -8.18 1.63 21.91
CA ALA A 212 -9.08 2.45 22.73
C ALA A 212 -8.71 2.41 24.21
N THR A 213 -8.70 3.58 24.83
CA THR A 213 -8.85 3.72 26.29
C THR A 213 -10.33 3.93 26.60
N GLY A 214 -10.96 2.94 27.22
CA GLY A 214 -12.40 2.91 27.49
C GLY A 214 -13.16 2.00 26.52
N ARG A 215 -14.46 2.24 26.35
CA ARG A 215 -15.30 1.50 25.40
C ARG A 215 -15.51 2.31 24.13
N ALA A 216 -15.11 1.75 23.00
CA ALA A 216 -15.45 2.25 21.68
C ALA A 216 -15.86 1.08 20.77
N SER A 217 -16.50 1.38 19.64
CA SER A 217 -16.75 0.41 18.57
C SER A 217 -16.52 1.06 17.22
N VAL A 218 -15.94 0.29 16.29
CA VAL A 218 -15.76 0.69 14.91
C VAL A 218 -16.62 -0.21 14.06
N ARG A 219 -17.47 0.39 13.23
CA ARG A 219 -18.29 -0.31 12.25
C ARG A 219 -17.55 -0.25 10.93
N VAL A 220 -17.34 -1.38 10.26
CA VAL A 220 -16.65 -1.42 8.96
C VAL A 220 -17.53 -2.11 7.93
N ALA A 221 -17.74 -1.47 6.79
CA ALA A 221 -18.34 -2.13 5.62
C ALA A 221 -17.23 -2.88 4.87
N GLU A 222 -17.08 -4.17 5.15
CA GLU A 222 -15.97 -4.98 4.68
C GLU A 222 -15.87 -5.04 3.15
N GLY A 223 -14.64 -5.08 2.63
CA GLY A 223 -14.39 -5.16 1.18
C GLY A 223 -14.52 -3.83 0.43
N THR A 224 -15.01 -2.76 1.07
CA THR A 224 -15.19 -1.45 0.42
C THR A 224 -13.89 -0.68 0.18
N HIS A 225 -12.76 -1.16 0.71
CA HIS A 225 -11.41 -0.71 0.37
C HIS A 225 -10.93 -1.19 -0.99
N VAL A 226 -11.64 -2.13 -1.63
CA VAL A 226 -11.41 -2.60 -2.99
C VAL A 226 -12.39 -1.88 -3.92
N SER A 227 -11.89 -1.25 -4.97
CA SER A 227 -12.72 -0.55 -5.95
C SER A 227 -13.55 -1.58 -6.74
N ASP A 228 -14.87 -1.57 -6.55
CA ASP A 228 -15.81 -2.30 -7.39
C ASP A 228 -16.74 -1.28 -8.06
N THR A 229 -16.41 -0.90 -9.29
CA THR A 229 -17.36 -0.32 -10.24
C THR A 229 -18.25 -1.45 -10.76
N GLU A 230 -19.34 -1.75 -10.06
CA GLU A 230 -20.65 -2.13 -10.63
C GLU A 230 -21.62 -2.55 -9.51
N GLY A 231 -22.70 -1.79 -9.36
CA GLY A 231 -23.83 -2.13 -8.48
C GLY A 231 -23.58 -1.88 -7.00
N ALA A 232 -23.77 -0.63 -6.55
CA ALA A 232 -23.75 -0.25 -5.14
C ALA A 232 -24.90 -0.92 -4.35
N GLN A 233 -24.78 -2.22 -4.07
CA GLN A 233 -25.50 -2.82 -2.96
C GLN A 233 -24.94 -2.23 -1.65
N ALA A 234 -25.84 -1.94 -0.72
CA ALA A 234 -25.46 -1.52 0.62
C ALA A 234 -24.71 -2.68 1.29
N VAL A 235 -23.38 -2.62 1.25
CA VAL A 235 -22.53 -3.53 2.01
C VAL A 235 -22.85 -3.32 3.50
N PRO A 236 -23.29 -4.36 4.23
CA PRO A 236 -23.60 -4.23 5.64
C PRO A 236 -22.34 -3.89 6.43
N PHE A 237 -22.52 -3.14 7.51
CA PHE A 237 -21.46 -2.88 8.47
C PHE A 237 -21.32 -4.05 9.44
N THR A 238 -20.09 -4.49 9.68
CA THR A 238 -19.71 -5.37 10.78
C THR A 238 -19.22 -4.52 11.95
N ASP A 239 -19.67 -4.84 13.17
CA ASP A 239 -19.28 -4.12 14.39
C ASP A 239 -18.04 -4.76 15.04
N TYR A 240 -17.00 -3.97 15.24
CA TYR A 240 -15.78 -4.34 15.93
C TYR A 240 -15.70 -3.59 17.26
N ALA A 241 -15.68 -4.33 18.36
CA ALA A 241 -15.46 -3.75 19.68
C ALA A 241 -14.00 -3.31 19.82
N LEU A 242 -13.80 -2.08 20.32
CA LEU A 242 -12.50 -1.58 20.72
C LEU A 242 -12.46 -1.45 22.24
N THR A 243 -11.69 -2.35 22.84
CA THR A 243 -11.36 -2.34 24.27
C THR A 243 -9.86 -2.14 24.46
N GLY A 244 -9.41 -1.91 25.70
CA GLY A 244 -7.98 -1.79 26.01
C GLY A 244 -7.15 -3.05 25.71
N GLU A 245 -7.81 -4.19 25.46
CA GLU A 245 -7.19 -5.49 25.21
C GLU A 245 -7.11 -5.85 23.72
N GLN A 246 -7.65 -5.01 22.84
CA GLN A 246 -7.72 -5.26 21.40
C GLN A 246 -7.03 -4.14 20.62
N LEU A 247 -6.38 -4.53 19.54
CA LEU A 247 -5.88 -3.64 18.51
C LEU A 247 -6.63 -3.95 17.22
N LEU A 248 -7.18 -2.93 16.57
CA LEU A 248 -7.85 -3.07 15.28
C LEU A 248 -7.00 -2.41 14.20
N ILE A 249 -6.61 -3.17 13.19
CA ILE A 249 -5.97 -2.62 11.99
C ILE A 249 -7.06 -2.35 10.96
N LEU A 250 -7.08 -1.14 10.41
CA LEU A 250 -8.10 -0.68 9.48
C LEU A 250 -7.43 -0.12 8.22
N ASP A 251 -7.88 -0.57 7.05
CA ASP A 251 -7.60 0.10 5.79
C ASP A 251 -8.46 1.36 5.71
N ALA A 252 -7.83 2.54 5.69
CA ALA A 252 -8.51 3.82 5.70
C ALA A 252 -9.41 4.05 4.47
N ARG A 253 -9.26 3.24 3.41
CA ARG A 253 -10.14 3.26 2.23
C ARG A 253 -11.46 2.55 2.48
N ALA A 254 -11.55 1.67 3.48
CA ALA A 254 -12.79 1.01 3.86
C ALA A 254 -13.76 2.03 4.47
N ARG A 255 -15.02 1.97 4.06
CA ARG A 255 -16.10 2.73 4.69
C ARG A 255 -16.24 2.28 6.14
N SER A 256 -16.08 3.22 7.06
CA SER A 256 -16.10 2.94 8.48
C SER A 256 -16.73 4.08 9.27
N GLU A 257 -17.31 3.73 10.42
CA GLU A 257 -17.90 4.66 11.38
C GLU A 257 -17.38 4.29 12.78
N ILE A 258 -17.30 5.26 13.69
CA ILE A 258 -16.86 5.00 15.07
C ILE A 258 -17.90 5.52 16.07
N GLN A 259 -18.08 4.76 17.14
CA GLN A 259 -18.80 5.19 18.34
C GLN A 259 -17.81 5.17 19.50
N ILE A 260 -17.66 6.31 20.17
CA ILE A 260 -16.74 6.47 21.31
C ILE A 260 -17.59 6.74 22.54
N GLY A 261 -17.44 5.90 23.57
CA GLY A 261 -18.14 6.06 24.83
C GLY A 261 -17.73 7.32 25.58
N GLU A 262 -18.56 7.77 26.50
CA GLU A 262 -18.27 8.93 27.34
C GLU A 262 -16.96 8.72 28.14
N GLY A 263 -16.05 9.69 28.06
CA GLY A 263 -14.73 9.62 28.70
C GLY A 263 -13.74 8.66 28.02
N ALA A 264 -14.13 7.97 26.94
CA ALA A 264 -13.23 7.14 26.17
C ALA A 264 -12.45 7.95 25.12
N SER A 265 -11.32 7.39 24.67
CA SER A 265 -10.55 7.93 23.56
C SER A 265 -9.95 6.81 22.74
N VAL A 266 -9.71 7.09 21.45
CA VAL A 266 -9.08 6.14 20.53
C VAL A 266 -7.76 6.73 20.04
N GLU A 267 -6.68 5.99 20.23
CA GLU A 267 -5.39 6.27 19.63
C GLU A 267 -5.34 5.67 18.22
N ILE A 268 -5.02 6.52 17.25
CA ILE A 268 -4.82 6.15 15.86
C ILE A 268 -3.33 6.19 15.58
N VAL A 269 -2.73 5.02 15.40
CA VAL A 269 -1.32 4.87 15.04
C VAL A 269 -1.19 4.69 13.53
N ARG A 270 -0.29 5.46 12.92
CA ARG A 270 -0.02 5.44 11.48
C ARG A 270 1.46 5.19 11.23
N ALA A 271 1.77 4.59 10.08
CA ALA A 271 3.13 4.50 9.58
C ALA A 271 3.49 5.78 8.79
N GLU A 272 4.68 6.29 9.08
CA GLU A 272 5.35 7.36 8.35
C GLU A 272 6.54 6.74 7.59
N PRO A 273 6.74 7.11 6.31
CA PRO A 273 7.89 6.64 5.56
C PRO A 273 9.18 7.14 6.22
N VAL A 274 10.15 6.23 6.39
CA VAL A 274 11.49 6.58 6.81
C VAL A 274 12.19 7.22 5.60
N ALA A 275 12.56 8.50 5.74
CA ALA A 275 13.25 9.27 4.69
C ALA A 275 14.65 8.73 4.38
#